data_AF-A0A9W7KUS9-F1
#
_entry.id   AF-A0A9W7KUS9-F1
#
_cell.length_a   1.000
_cell.length_b   1.000
_cell.length_c   1.000
_cell.angle_alpha   90.00
_cell.angle_beta   90.00
_cell.angle_gamma   90.00
#
_symmetry.space_group_name_H-M   'P 1'
#
loop_
_entity.id
_entity.type
_entity.pdbx_description
1 polymer ?
#
loop_
_entity_poly.entity_id
_entity_poly.type
_entity_poly.pdbx_seq_one_letter_code
_entity_poly.pdbx_strand_id
1 'polypeptide(L)'
;MVVAAPIPMELTAGDQSVDYALNVNRRTSRRLAGQVEKKKSNEKAMEKVGKLGLKDVGASLFFGGALYFISGSRNSPLIPFLGEFLYEEEEQWMIDRKDKLYSPVPFDFLVAYVCLIAALGVVIERLVLFFGTAGDVNLVLQLSIVALINGGFLELSRIDSGEKGVTRDEAELSSLWESEFADFAELKIVRKDSGSCHRNDVVKAYRRFYSKYRTSEVEGGPSDIDIEQLFVQWNKFKGSGVLASQAGFVKGIVLLEDAQF
;
A
#
# COMPACT_ATOMS: atom_id res chain seq x y z
N MET A 1 62.36 79.59 -24.27
CA MET A 1 62.33 78.12 -24.41
C MET A 1 61.21 77.64 -23.50
N VAL A 2 60.09 77.24 -24.11
CA VAL A 2 58.82 76.95 -23.45
C VAL A 2 58.84 75.50 -22.96
N VAL A 3 58.62 75.28 -21.66
CA VAL A 3 58.26 73.96 -21.13
C VAL A 3 56.95 74.14 -20.38
N ALA A 4 55.86 73.84 -21.07
CA ALA A 4 54.52 73.81 -20.50
C ALA A 4 54.37 72.53 -19.67
N ALA A 5 54.00 72.68 -18.39
CA ALA A 5 53.53 71.58 -17.58
C ALA A 5 52.13 71.15 -18.08
N PRO A 6 51.83 69.84 -18.17
CA PRO A 6 50.50 69.39 -18.55
C PRO A 6 49.52 69.63 -17.40
N ILE A 7 48.42 70.29 -17.74
CA ILE A 7 47.22 70.44 -16.92
C ILE A 7 46.68 69.02 -16.64
N PRO A 8 46.33 68.66 -15.39
CA PRO A 8 45.63 67.41 -15.13
C PRO A 8 44.27 67.46 -15.82
N MET A 9 44.09 66.57 -16.80
CA MET A 9 42.86 66.38 -17.54
C MET A 9 41.76 65.99 -16.55
N GLU A 10 40.73 66.82 -16.44
CA GLU A 10 39.50 66.51 -15.71
C GLU A 10 38.96 65.16 -16.18
N LEU A 11 38.78 64.25 -15.23
CA LEU A 11 37.97 63.05 -15.42
C LEU A 11 36.55 63.49 -15.80
N THR A 12 36.19 63.30 -17.07
CA THR A 12 34.83 63.41 -17.59
C THR A 12 33.94 62.35 -16.93
N ALA A 13 33.45 62.66 -15.73
CA ALA A 13 32.50 61.86 -14.96
C ALA A 13 31.08 61.80 -15.56
N GLY A 14 30.91 62.17 -16.84
CA GLY A 14 29.61 62.31 -17.50
C GLY A 14 29.10 61.03 -18.16
N ASP A 15 29.98 60.18 -18.69
CA ASP A 15 29.54 59.12 -19.63
C ASP A 15 29.33 57.74 -18.99
N GLN A 16 30.07 57.40 -17.93
CA GLN A 16 29.92 56.09 -17.26
C GLN A 16 28.66 56.00 -16.39
N SER A 17 28.09 57.14 -15.97
CA SER A 17 26.91 57.18 -15.10
C SER A 17 25.61 56.88 -15.87
N VAL A 18 25.52 57.29 -17.13
CA VAL A 18 24.34 57.12 -17.99
C VAL A 18 24.17 55.66 -18.40
N ASP A 19 25.26 55.00 -18.81
CA ASP A 19 25.25 53.58 -19.17
C ASP A 19 24.97 52.66 -17.97
N TYR A 20 25.43 53.03 -16.77
CA TYR A 20 25.11 52.31 -15.55
C TYR A 20 23.62 52.46 -15.20
N ALA A 21 23.07 53.68 -15.25
CA ALA A 21 21.66 53.94 -14.98
C ALA A 21 20.72 53.23 -15.97
N LEU A 22 21.06 53.20 -17.26
CA LEU A 22 20.31 52.47 -18.29
C LEU A 22 20.32 50.95 -18.07
N ASN A 23 21.45 50.38 -17.66
CA ASN A 23 21.56 48.96 -17.37
C ASN A 23 20.82 48.54 -16.09
N VAL A 24 20.83 49.39 -15.05
CA VAL A 24 20.02 49.18 -13.84
C VAL A 24 18.54 49.21 -14.17
N ASN A 25 18.09 50.17 -14.98
CA ASN A 25 16.70 50.27 -15.45
C ASN A 25 16.25 49.09 -16.31
N ARG A 26 17.13 48.53 -17.16
CA ARG A 26 16.82 47.31 -17.92
C ARG A 26 16.66 46.09 -17.01
N ARG A 27 17.48 45.96 -15.97
CA ARG A 27 17.39 44.84 -15.01
C ARG A 27 16.13 44.93 -14.15
N THR A 28 15.76 46.11 -13.66
CA THR A 28 14.51 46.32 -12.90
C THR A 28 13.30 46.11 -13.79
N SER A 29 13.30 46.63 -15.02
CA SER A 29 12.22 46.42 -16.01
C SER A 29 12.00 44.94 -16.33
N ARG A 30 13.08 44.16 -16.54
CA ARG A 30 12.98 42.72 -16.77
C ARG A 30 12.45 41.95 -15.56
N ARG A 31 12.85 42.34 -14.34
CA ARG A 31 12.33 41.75 -13.10
C ARG A 31 10.83 42.06 -12.91
N LEU A 32 10.41 43.29 -13.17
CA LEU A 32 9.00 43.71 -13.15
C LEU A 32 8.18 42.98 -14.21
N ALA A 33 8.67 42.87 -15.44
CA ALA A 33 8.00 42.11 -16.49
C ALA A 33 7.81 40.63 -16.09
N GLY A 34 8.85 40.00 -15.55
CA GLY A 34 8.77 38.61 -15.05
C GLY A 34 7.81 38.45 -13.86
N GLN A 35 7.72 39.45 -12.96
CA GLN A 35 6.74 39.44 -11.87
C GLN A 35 5.31 39.61 -12.38
N VAL A 36 5.08 40.46 -13.39
CA VAL A 36 3.76 40.67 -14.01
C VAL A 36 3.31 39.43 -14.78
N GLU A 37 4.21 38.77 -15.52
CA GLU A 37 3.89 37.50 -16.19
C GLU A 37 3.56 36.39 -15.20
N LYS A 38 4.34 36.25 -14.11
CA LYS A 38 4.01 35.32 -13.03
C LYS A 38 2.66 35.63 -12.40
N LYS A 39 2.36 36.91 -12.14
CA LYS A 39 1.07 37.33 -11.58
C LYS A 39 -0.10 36.99 -12.51
N LYS A 40 0.03 37.28 -13.81
CA LYS A 40 -0.98 36.92 -14.83
C LYS A 40 -1.16 35.41 -14.98
N SER A 41 -0.06 34.64 -14.89
CA SER A 41 -0.12 33.18 -14.90
C SER A 41 -0.86 32.64 -13.68
N ASN A 42 -0.57 33.19 -12.49
CA ASN A 42 -1.25 32.82 -11.26
C ASN A 42 -2.74 33.21 -11.26
N GLU A 43 -3.08 34.38 -11.81
CA GLU A 43 -4.49 34.80 -11.97
C GLU A 43 -5.25 33.87 -12.93
N LYS A 44 -4.65 33.48 -14.06
CA LYS A 44 -5.24 32.48 -14.98
C LYS A 44 -5.34 31.09 -14.36
N ALA A 45 -4.38 30.69 -13.53
CA ALA A 45 -4.45 29.44 -12.79
C ALA A 45 -5.61 29.48 -11.77
N MET A 46 -5.75 30.59 -11.04
CA MET A 46 -6.85 30.79 -10.08
C MET A 46 -8.22 30.80 -10.76
N GLU A 47 -8.36 31.36 -11.95
CA GLU A 47 -9.64 31.33 -12.69
C GLU A 47 -10.04 29.90 -13.10
N LYS A 48 -9.06 29.03 -13.39
CA LYS A 48 -9.29 27.63 -13.77
C LYS A 48 -9.63 26.74 -12.57
N VAL A 49 -9.10 27.02 -11.38
CA VAL A 49 -9.35 26.24 -10.17
C VAL A 49 -10.86 26.17 -9.81
N GLY A 50 -11.63 27.21 -10.18
CA GLY A 50 -13.07 27.27 -9.92
C GLY A 50 -13.96 26.52 -10.92
N LYS A 51 -13.44 26.07 -12.07
CA LYS A 51 -14.23 25.41 -13.11
C LYS A 51 -13.83 23.93 -13.16
N LEU A 52 -14.81 23.02 -13.08
CA LEU A 52 -14.59 21.58 -13.23
C LEU A 52 -14.75 21.21 -14.70
N GLY A 53 -13.63 20.95 -15.38
CA GLY A 53 -13.63 20.33 -16.70
C GLY A 53 -13.75 18.80 -16.62
N LEU A 54 -14.09 18.16 -17.74
CA LEU A 54 -14.16 16.69 -17.83
C LEU A 54 -12.83 16.01 -17.44
N LYS A 55 -11.70 16.64 -17.78
CA LYS A 55 -10.35 16.16 -17.40
C LYS A 55 -10.12 16.21 -15.89
N ASP A 56 -10.64 17.23 -15.22
CA ASP A 56 -10.51 17.39 -13.77
C ASP A 56 -11.34 16.33 -13.04
N VAL A 57 -12.55 16.04 -13.55
CA VAL A 57 -13.39 14.94 -13.03
C VAL A 57 -12.66 13.60 -13.20
N GLY A 58 -12.10 13.33 -14.38
CA GLY A 58 -11.32 12.12 -14.64
C GLY A 58 -10.13 11.99 -13.68
N ALA A 59 -9.34 13.06 -13.52
CA ALA A 59 -8.20 13.07 -12.61
C ALA A 59 -8.62 12.86 -11.15
N SER A 60 -9.71 13.50 -10.72
CA SER A 60 -10.27 13.36 -9.37
C SER A 60 -10.69 11.92 -9.08
N LEU A 61 -11.36 11.27 -10.04
CA LEU A 61 -11.76 9.87 -9.92
C LEU A 61 -10.55 8.94 -9.84
N PHE A 62 -9.49 9.19 -10.62
CA PHE A 62 -8.27 8.39 -10.56
C PHE A 62 -7.50 8.58 -9.25
N PHE A 63 -7.42 9.79 -8.72
CA PHE A 63 -6.86 10.01 -7.38
C PHE A 63 -7.71 9.37 -6.28
N GLY A 64 -9.04 9.45 -6.38
CA GLY A 64 -9.95 8.74 -5.47
C GLY A 64 -9.73 7.22 -5.52
N GLY A 65 -9.66 6.63 -6.72
CA GLY A 65 -9.34 5.20 -6.87
C GLY A 65 -7.97 4.84 -6.32
N ALA A 66 -6.95 5.68 -6.53
CA ALA A 66 -5.63 5.49 -5.95
C ALA A 66 -5.68 5.49 -4.41
N LEU A 67 -6.40 6.44 -3.81
CA LEU A 67 -6.63 6.49 -2.37
C LEU A 67 -7.35 5.26 -1.85
N TYR A 68 -8.40 4.81 -2.56
CA TYR A 68 -9.14 3.60 -2.22
C TYR A 68 -8.19 2.39 -2.13
N PHE A 69 -7.35 2.18 -3.14
CA PHE A 69 -6.37 1.09 -3.12
C PHE A 69 -5.28 1.27 -2.06
N ILE A 70 -4.72 2.48 -1.90
CA ILE A 70 -3.69 2.74 -0.89
C ILE A 70 -4.24 2.48 0.52
N SER A 71 -5.48 2.90 0.77
CA SER A 71 -6.16 2.64 2.05
C SER A 71 -6.39 1.15 2.31
N GLY A 72 -6.39 0.30 1.27
CA GLY A 72 -6.69 -1.13 1.36
C GLY A 72 -8.15 -1.34 1.00
N SER A 73 -8.42 -1.79 -0.22
CA SER A 73 -9.79 -1.88 -0.75
C SER A 73 -10.69 -2.76 0.10
N ARG A 74 -10.12 -3.85 0.63
CA ARG A 74 -10.84 -4.82 1.46
C ARG A 74 -10.63 -4.63 2.94
N ASN A 75 -9.49 -4.07 3.37
CA ASN A 75 -9.03 -4.02 4.76
C ASN A 75 -8.66 -2.61 5.20
N SER A 76 -9.41 -1.61 4.74
CA SER A 76 -9.06 -0.24 5.05
C SER A 76 -9.13 0.02 6.56
N PRO A 77 -8.07 0.56 7.18
CA PRO A 77 -8.08 0.92 8.59
C PRO A 77 -9.02 2.10 8.86
N LEU A 78 -9.47 2.80 7.82
CA LEU A 78 -10.45 3.88 7.93
C LEU A 78 -11.87 3.35 8.15
N ILE A 79 -12.18 2.14 7.67
CA ILE A 79 -13.52 1.55 7.79
C ILE A 79 -13.95 1.39 9.25
N PRO A 80 -13.19 0.73 10.15
CA PRO A 80 -13.61 0.62 11.55
C PRO A 80 -13.68 1.98 12.24
N PHE A 81 -12.75 2.90 11.94
CA PHE A 81 -12.77 4.26 12.50
C PHE A 81 -14.02 5.06 12.10
N LEU A 82 -14.42 4.99 10.82
CA LEU A 82 -15.64 5.64 10.32
C LEU A 82 -16.90 4.91 10.80
N GLY A 83 -16.83 3.59 10.95
CA GLY A 83 -17.90 2.75 11.50
C GLY A 83 -18.27 3.18 12.92
N GLU A 84 -17.28 3.33 13.81
CA GLU A 84 -17.49 3.79 15.19
C GLU A 84 -18.20 5.14 15.30
N PHE A 85 -18.06 6.01 14.30
CA PHE A 85 -18.72 7.32 14.29
C PHE A 85 -20.18 7.25 13.82
N LEU A 86 -20.51 6.28 12.97
CA LEU A 86 -21.80 6.21 12.26
C LEU A 86 -22.73 5.10 12.77
N TYR A 87 -22.17 4.06 13.40
CA TYR A 87 -22.88 2.85 13.82
C TYR A 87 -22.61 2.54 15.30
N GLU A 88 -23.54 1.85 15.94
CA GLU A 88 -23.39 1.36 17.31
C GLU A 88 -22.45 0.14 17.34
N GLU A 89 -21.66 -0.02 18.42
CA GLU A 89 -20.57 -1.00 18.50
C GLU A 89 -21.00 -2.49 18.42
N GLU A 90 -22.30 -2.77 18.44
CA GLU A 90 -22.84 -4.13 18.55
C GLU A 90 -22.96 -4.85 17.18
N GLU A 91 -22.67 -4.20 16.06
CA GLU A 91 -22.75 -4.86 14.75
C GLU A 91 -21.57 -5.81 14.50
N GLN A 92 -21.88 -7.07 14.15
CA GLN A 92 -20.89 -8.14 13.98
C GLN A 92 -19.75 -7.78 13.01
N TRP A 93 -20.06 -7.13 11.88
CA TRP A 93 -19.04 -6.76 10.91
C TRP A 93 -18.05 -5.74 11.48
N MET A 94 -18.48 -4.85 12.38
CA MET A 94 -17.59 -3.91 13.05
C MET A 94 -16.69 -4.62 14.04
N ILE A 95 -17.24 -5.54 14.84
CA ILE A 95 -16.47 -6.36 15.78
C ILE A 95 -15.38 -7.12 15.02
N ASP A 96 -15.74 -7.82 13.95
CA ASP A 96 -14.79 -8.55 13.11
C ASP A 96 -13.68 -7.63 12.57
N ARG A 97 -14.04 -6.42 12.12
CA ARG A 97 -13.06 -5.44 11.60
C ARG A 97 -12.13 -4.91 12.68
N LYS A 98 -12.62 -4.68 13.91
CA LYS A 98 -11.80 -4.31 15.07
C LYS A 98 -10.83 -5.43 15.45
N ASP A 99 -11.26 -6.68 15.31
CA ASP A 99 -10.43 -7.89 15.49
C ASP A 99 -9.45 -8.15 14.32
N LYS A 100 -9.39 -7.24 13.33
CA LYS A 100 -8.58 -7.36 12.10
C LYS A 100 -8.99 -8.53 11.18
N LEU A 101 -10.22 -9.03 11.35
CA LEU A 101 -10.83 -10.02 10.47
C LEU A 101 -11.53 -9.32 9.31
N TYR A 102 -11.64 -10.03 8.19
CA TYR A 102 -12.43 -9.55 7.07
C TYR A 102 -13.91 -9.85 7.32
N SER A 103 -14.71 -8.79 7.29
CA SER A 103 -16.16 -8.91 7.23
C SER A 103 -16.73 -7.95 6.19
N PRO A 104 -17.70 -8.40 5.37
CA PRO A 104 -18.31 -7.54 4.37
C PRO A 104 -19.02 -6.37 5.05
N VAL A 105 -18.73 -5.18 4.57
CA VAL A 105 -19.31 -3.94 5.11
C VAL A 105 -20.71 -3.75 4.50
N PRO A 106 -21.70 -3.25 5.25
CA PRO A 106 -23.03 -2.95 4.71
C PRO A 106 -22.94 -2.09 3.45
N PHE A 107 -23.80 -2.37 2.46
CA PHE A 107 -23.76 -1.70 1.16
C PHE A 107 -23.86 -0.19 1.29
N ASP A 108 -24.75 0.30 2.15
CA ASP A 108 -24.99 1.73 2.34
C ASP A 108 -23.74 2.45 2.89
N PHE A 109 -23.03 1.81 3.83
CA PHE A 109 -21.75 2.32 4.31
C PHE A 109 -20.68 2.27 3.22
N LEU A 110 -20.62 1.19 2.42
CA LEU A 110 -19.67 1.10 1.31
C LEU A 110 -19.88 2.23 0.30
N VAL A 111 -21.13 2.54 -0.04
CA VAL A 111 -21.46 3.67 -0.92
C VAL A 111 -20.99 4.99 -0.30
N ALA A 112 -21.29 5.22 0.98
CA ALA A 112 -20.84 6.41 1.70
C ALA A 112 -19.30 6.53 1.71
N TYR A 113 -18.59 5.42 1.95
CA TYR A 113 -17.13 5.36 1.93
C TYR A 113 -16.56 5.67 0.55
N VAL A 114 -17.12 5.10 -0.52
CA VAL A 114 -16.71 5.40 -1.90
C VAL A 114 -16.95 6.88 -2.24
N CYS A 115 -18.09 7.44 -1.83
CA CYS A 115 -18.36 8.88 -1.99
C CYS A 115 -17.35 9.75 -1.25
N LEU A 116 -16.99 9.39 -0.01
CA LEU A 116 -15.97 10.09 0.77
C LEU A 116 -14.61 10.05 0.07
N ILE A 117 -14.17 8.87 -0.39
CA ILE A 117 -12.90 8.71 -1.09
C ILE A 117 -12.91 9.47 -2.42
N ALA A 118 -14.02 9.49 -3.15
CA ALA A 118 -14.16 10.29 -4.37
C ALA A 118 -14.07 11.80 -4.07
N ALA A 119 -14.68 12.28 -2.99
CA ALA A 119 -14.57 13.67 -2.56
C ALA A 119 -13.13 14.04 -2.17
N LEU A 120 -12.42 13.15 -1.47
CA LEU A 120 -11.00 13.31 -1.18
C LEU A 120 -10.15 13.31 -2.47
N GLY A 121 -10.53 12.53 -3.47
CA GLY A 121 -9.93 12.55 -4.80
C GLY A 121 -9.99 13.93 -5.46
N VAL A 122 -11.13 14.63 -5.35
CA VAL A 122 -11.28 16.02 -5.80
C VAL A 122 -10.36 16.96 -5.02
N VAL A 123 -10.29 16.80 -3.69
CA VAL A 123 -9.39 17.63 -2.87
C VAL A 123 -7.93 17.44 -3.28
N ILE A 124 -7.48 16.20 -3.48
CA ILE A 124 -6.11 15.90 -3.93
C ILE A 124 -5.86 16.49 -5.32
N GLU A 125 -6.79 16.31 -6.26
CA GLU A 125 -6.68 16.89 -7.60
C GLU A 125 -6.47 18.41 -7.53
N ARG A 126 -7.27 19.12 -6.74
CA ARG A 126 -7.15 20.57 -6.57
C ARG A 126 -5.85 20.99 -5.91
N LEU A 127 -5.36 20.24 -4.93
CA LEU A 127 -4.07 20.49 -4.29
C LEU A 127 -2.91 20.28 -5.26
N VAL A 128 -2.92 19.19 -6.05
CA VAL A 128 -1.87 18.89 -7.04
C VAL A 128 -1.89 19.92 -8.18
N LEU A 129 -3.07 20.31 -8.65
CA LEU A 129 -3.23 21.34 -9.67
C LEU A 129 -2.65 22.69 -9.21
N PHE A 130 -2.95 23.08 -7.96
CA PHE A 130 -2.53 24.37 -7.42
C PHE A 130 -1.05 24.40 -7.01
N PHE A 131 -0.57 23.39 -6.29
CA PHE A 131 0.78 23.39 -5.73
C PHE A 131 1.81 22.63 -6.57
N GLY A 132 1.38 21.61 -7.32
CA GLY A 132 2.28 20.67 -7.99
C GLY A 132 2.55 20.97 -9.46
N THR A 133 1.55 21.48 -10.19
CA THR A 133 1.63 21.58 -11.67
C THR A 133 1.46 22.99 -12.22
N ALA A 134 1.40 24.01 -11.35
CA ALA A 134 1.14 25.41 -11.74
C ALA A 134 -0.10 25.57 -12.66
N GLY A 135 -1.12 24.74 -12.46
CA GLY A 135 -2.35 24.74 -13.25
C GLY A 135 -2.32 23.91 -14.55
N ASP A 136 -1.31 23.07 -14.77
CA ASP A 136 -1.30 22.14 -15.91
C ASP A 136 -2.17 20.91 -15.64
N VAL A 137 -3.39 20.95 -16.14
CA VAL A 137 -4.40 19.88 -16.04
C VAL A 137 -3.94 18.57 -16.71
N ASN A 138 -3.16 18.61 -17.79
CA ASN A 138 -2.73 17.38 -18.45
C ASN A 138 -1.72 16.62 -17.59
N LEU A 139 -0.82 17.34 -16.93
CA LEU A 139 0.14 16.75 -16.00
C LEU A 139 -0.57 16.15 -14.77
N VAL A 140 -1.58 16.85 -14.22
CA VAL A 140 -2.39 16.32 -13.10
C VAL A 140 -3.09 15.02 -13.51
N LEU A 141 -3.69 14.98 -14.69
CA LEU A 141 -4.33 13.78 -15.20
C LEU A 141 -3.33 12.62 -15.36
N GLN A 142 -2.15 12.87 -15.95
CA GLN A 142 -1.12 11.83 -16.07
C GLN A 142 -0.65 11.30 -14.71
N LEU A 143 -0.41 12.20 -13.74
CA LEU A 143 -0.04 11.83 -12.37
C LEU A 143 -1.13 10.98 -11.70
N SER A 144 -2.41 11.34 -11.88
CA SER A 144 -3.54 10.60 -11.30
C SER A 144 -3.64 9.17 -11.84
N ILE A 145 -3.39 8.98 -13.15
CA ILE A 145 -3.37 7.65 -13.77
C ILE A 145 -2.22 6.82 -13.20
N VAL A 146 -1.02 7.40 -13.11
CA VAL A 146 0.15 6.72 -12.54
C VAL A 146 -0.09 6.36 -11.07
N ALA A 147 -0.71 7.25 -10.29
CA ALA A 147 -1.07 6.99 -8.91
C ALA A 147 -2.07 5.82 -8.79
N LEU A 148 -3.10 5.79 -9.65
CA LEU A 148 -4.08 4.71 -9.67
C LEU A 148 -3.44 3.36 -9.99
N ILE A 149 -2.57 3.31 -11.01
CA ILE A 149 -1.87 2.08 -11.40
C ILE A 149 -0.99 1.58 -10.24
N ASN A 150 -0.20 2.46 -9.61
CA ASN A 150 0.64 2.08 -8.48
C ASN A 150 -0.20 1.64 -7.26
N GLY A 151 -1.32 2.31 -7.00
CA GLY A 151 -2.27 1.88 -5.97
C GLY A 151 -2.81 0.47 -6.25
N GLY A 152 -3.20 0.19 -7.50
CA GLY A 152 -3.63 -1.14 -7.93
C GLY A 152 -2.55 -2.21 -7.74
N PHE A 153 -1.31 -1.93 -8.12
CA PHE A 153 -0.18 -2.85 -7.89
C PHE A 153 0.07 -3.11 -6.41
N LEU A 154 0.00 -2.06 -5.58
CA LEU A 154 0.12 -2.21 -4.13
C LEU A 154 -0.98 -3.12 -3.59
N GLU A 155 -2.22 -2.94 -4.01
CA GLU A 155 -3.33 -3.79 -3.57
C GLU A 155 -3.15 -5.25 -4.01
N LEU A 156 -2.69 -5.50 -5.24
CA LEU A 156 -2.34 -6.85 -5.68
C LEU A 156 -1.20 -7.45 -4.84
N SER A 157 -0.19 -6.65 -4.49
CA SER A 157 0.92 -7.12 -3.64
C SER A 157 0.47 -7.48 -2.22
N ARG A 158 -0.55 -6.80 -1.67
CA ARG A 158 -1.17 -7.15 -0.38
C ARG A 158 -1.95 -8.45 -0.42
N ILE A 159 -2.56 -8.76 -1.57
CA ILE A 159 -3.24 -10.05 -1.77
C ILE A 159 -2.19 -11.17 -1.80
N ASP A 160 -1.07 -10.97 -2.50
CA ASP A 160 0.02 -11.94 -2.60
C ASP A 160 0.76 -12.14 -1.26
N SER A 161 0.94 -11.08 -0.48
CA SER A 161 1.59 -11.15 0.84
C SER A 161 0.75 -11.83 1.93
N GLY A 162 -0.52 -12.17 1.64
CA GLY A 162 -1.44 -12.73 2.63
C GLY A 162 -1.96 -11.71 3.64
N GLU A 163 -1.82 -10.40 3.38
CA GLU A 163 -2.40 -9.33 4.21
C GLU A 163 -3.93 -9.23 4.04
N LYS A 164 -4.49 -10.04 3.14
CA LYS A 164 -5.94 -10.19 2.99
C LYS A 164 -6.52 -10.77 4.28
N GLY A 165 -7.47 -10.04 4.83
CA GLY A 165 -8.12 -10.39 6.08
C GLY A 165 -8.83 -11.72 5.91
N VAL A 166 -8.59 -12.60 6.85
CA VAL A 166 -9.26 -13.89 6.97
C VAL A 166 -10.63 -13.64 7.59
N THR A 167 -11.65 -14.33 7.13
CA THR A 167 -12.98 -14.28 7.77
C THR A 167 -12.93 -14.91 9.16
N ARG A 168 -13.91 -14.63 10.01
CA ARG A 168 -13.99 -15.26 11.33
C ARG A 168 -14.03 -16.79 11.23
N ASP A 169 -14.88 -17.32 10.35
CA ASP A 169 -15.02 -18.76 10.13
C ASP A 169 -13.70 -19.40 9.68
N GLU A 170 -12.98 -18.78 8.74
CA GLU A 170 -11.67 -19.26 8.29
C GLU A 170 -10.61 -19.19 9.41
N ALA A 171 -10.63 -18.15 10.26
CA ALA A 171 -9.70 -18.00 11.37
C ALA A 171 -9.96 -19.05 12.48
N GLU A 172 -11.23 -19.29 12.82
CA GLU A 172 -11.64 -20.34 13.75
C GLU A 172 -11.28 -21.72 13.22
N LEU A 173 -11.51 -21.96 11.92
CA LEU A 173 -11.16 -23.21 11.26
C LEU A 173 -9.64 -23.43 11.24
N SER A 174 -8.87 -22.39 10.95
CA SER A 174 -7.41 -22.43 11.00
C SER A 174 -6.92 -22.76 12.42
N SER A 175 -7.51 -22.15 13.45
CA SER A 175 -7.18 -22.45 14.85
C SER A 175 -7.51 -23.89 15.24
N LEU A 176 -8.65 -24.42 14.77
CA LEU A 176 -9.01 -25.82 14.95
C LEU A 176 -7.96 -26.75 14.32
N TRP A 177 -7.56 -26.49 13.08
CA TRP A 177 -6.56 -27.30 12.40
C TRP A 177 -5.18 -27.22 13.08
N GLU A 178 -4.79 -26.05 13.58
CA GLU A 178 -3.56 -25.92 14.37
C GLU A 178 -3.59 -26.79 15.63
N SER A 179 -4.72 -26.80 16.35
CA SER A 179 -4.91 -27.66 17.53
C SER A 179 -4.84 -29.14 17.16
N GLU A 180 -5.60 -29.56 16.15
CA GLU A 180 -5.64 -30.96 15.72
C GLU A 180 -4.29 -31.44 15.19
N PHE A 181 -3.56 -30.59 14.48
CA PHE A 181 -2.21 -30.88 14.03
C PHE A 181 -1.22 -30.99 15.19
N ALA A 182 -1.36 -30.16 16.23
CA ALA A 182 -0.54 -30.27 17.43
C ALA A 182 -0.74 -31.63 18.13
N ASP A 183 -1.99 -32.08 18.27
CA ASP A 183 -2.33 -33.38 18.86
C ASP A 183 -1.77 -34.54 18.03
N PHE A 184 -1.93 -34.48 16.71
CA PHE A 184 -1.33 -35.45 15.80
C PHE A 184 0.20 -35.48 15.94
N ALA A 185 0.84 -34.32 15.97
CA ALA A 185 2.28 -34.21 16.01
C ALA A 185 2.86 -34.75 17.33
N GLU A 186 2.18 -34.53 18.46
CA GLU A 186 2.58 -35.08 19.76
C GLU A 186 2.55 -36.62 19.77
N LEU A 187 1.57 -37.22 19.09
CA LEU A 187 1.39 -38.67 19.08
C LEU A 187 2.21 -39.38 17.99
N LYS A 188 2.47 -38.71 16.86
CA LYS A 188 3.03 -39.36 15.66
C LYS A 188 4.42 -38.86 15.25
N ILE A 189 4.85 -37.67 15.69
CA ILE A 189 6.15 -37.12 15.30
C ILE A 189 7.11 -37.17 16.47
N VAL A 190 8.20 -37.91 16.31
CA VAL A 190 9.25 -38.04 17.33
C VAL A 190 10.53 -37.36 16.86
N ARG A 191 11.15 -36.60 17.77
CA ARG A 191 12.47 -36.01 17.51
C ARG A 191 13.55 -37.09 17.65
N LYS A 192 14.38 -37.25 16.63
CA LYS A 192 15.52 -38.18 16.61
C LYS A 192 16.70 -37.53 15.92
N ASP A 193 17.87 -37.59 16.55
CA ASP A 193 19.10 -36.98 16.04
C ASP A 193 19.53 -37.58 14.69
N SER A 194 19.27 -38.89 14.49
CA SER A 194 19.45 -39.61 13.23
C SER A 194 18.09 -39.92 12.61
N GLY A 195 17.55 -38.96 11.85
CA GLY A 195 16.27 -39.13 11.18
C GLY A 195 15.92 -37.99 10.24
N SER A 196 15.18 -38.32 9.20
CA SER A 196 14.55 -37.34 8.32
C SER A 196 13.16 -37.80 7.92
N CYS A 197 12.24 -36.86 7.82
CA CYS A 197 10.88 -37.09 7.38
C CYS A 197 10.58 -36.20 6.16
N HIS A 198 9.94 -36.76 5.14
CA HIS A 198 9.46 -35.99 3.99
C HIS A 198 8.11 -35.34 4.32
N ARG A 199 7.89 -34.09 3.88
CA ARG A 199 6.63 -33.36 4.10
C ARG A 199 5.39 -34.17 3.68
N ASN A 200 5.41 -34.75 2.48
CA ASN A 200 4.30 -35.58 1.99
C ASN A 200 3.99 -36.81 2.87
N ASP A 201 4.98 -37.34 3.60
CA ASP A 201 4.73 -38.47 4.50
C ASP A 201 3.95 -37.99 5.73
N VAL A 202 4.24 -36.78 6.22
CA VAL A 202 3.49 -36.13 7.30
C VAL A 202 2.06 -35.88 6.86
N VAL A 203 1.84 -35.34 5.66
CA VAL A 203 0.50 -35.12 5.11
C VAL A 203 -0.29 -36.42 5.02
N LYS A 204 0.31 -37.48 4.47
CA LYS A 204 -0.34 -38.80 4.37
C LYS A 204 -0.64 -39.38 5.76
N ALA A 205 0.28 -39.26 6.72
CA ALA A 205 0.07 -39.73 8.08
C ALA A 205 -1.04 -38.95 8.79
N TYR A 206 -1.09 -37.62 8.62
CA TYR A 206 -2.15 -36.76 9.17
C TYR A 206 -3.52 -37.17 8.65
N ARG A 207 -3.67 -37.36 7.32
CA ARG A 207 -4.93 -37.81 6.70
C ARG A 207 -5.35 -39.23 7.12
N ARG A 208 -4.40 -40.09 7.47
CA ARG A 208 -4.69 -41.42 8.04
C ARG A 208 -5.15 -41.32 9.50
N PHE A 209 -4.54 -40.42 10.26
CA PHE A 209 -4.84 -40.21 11.67
C PHE A 209 -6.24 -39.62 11.87
N TYR A 210 -6.57 -38.55 11.13
CA TYR A 210 -7.91 -37.97 11.12
C TYR A 210 -8.73 -38.48 9.94
N SER A 211 -9.50 -39.55 10.16
CA SER A 211 -10.34 -40.18 9.12
C SER A 211 -11.34 -39.22 8.45
N LYS A 212 -11.74 -38.14 9.13
CA LYS A 212 -12.59 -37.08 8.58
C LYS A 212 -11.92 -36.25 7.47
N TYR A 213 -10.59 -36.26 7.36
CA TYR A 213 -9.83 -35.54 6.33
C TYR A 213 -9.16 -36.49 5.34
N ARG A 214 -9.73 -37.67 5.12
CA ARG A 214 -9.09 -38.74 4.34
C ARG A 214 -8.80 -38.34 2.90
N THR A 215 -9.65 -37.52 2.30
CA THR A 215 -9.46 -36.95 0.96
C THR A 215 -9.16 -35.45 1.06
N SER A 216 -8.44 -34.92 0.08
CA SER A 216 -8.12 -33.49 -0.03
C SER A 216 -9.32 -32.63 -0.41
N GLU A 217 -10.44 -33.25 -0.80
CA GLU A 217 -11.64 -32.60 -1.32
C GLU A 217 -12.77 -32.51 -0.26
N VAL A 218 -12.47 -32.77 1.01
CA VAL A 218 -13.46 -32.64 2.08
C VAL A 218 -13.77 -31.16 2.30
N GLU A 219 -15.04 -30.80 2.13
CA GLU A 219 -15.53 -29.44 2.41
C GLU A 219 -15.25 -29.06 3.87
N GLY A 220 -14.57 -27.93 4.07
CA GLY A 220 -14.13 -27.47 5.40
C GLY A 220 -12.94 -28.23 6.00
N GLY A 221 -12.28 -29.13 5.25
CA GLY A 221 -11.04 -29.79 5.65
C GLY A 221 -9.78 -29.06 5.15
N PRO A 222 -8.61 -29.28 5.78
CA PRO A 222 -7.37 -28.68 5.33
C PRO A 222 -6.89 -29.33 4.02
N SER A 223 -6.40 -28.51 3.09
CA SER A 223 -5.73 -28.98 1.88
C SER A 223 -4.36 -29.57 2.22
N ASP A 224 -3.73 -30.26 1.27
CA ASP A 224 -2.37 -30.78 1.47
C ASP A 224 -1.37 -29.64 1.76
N ILE A 225 -1.57 -28.49 1.13
CA ILE A 225 -0.74 -27.29 1.34
C ILE A 225 -0.93 -26.76 2.76
N ASP A 226 -2.17 -26.73 3.27
CA ASP A 226 -2.44 -26.25 4.63
C ASP A 226 -1.77 -27.16 5.67
N ILE A 227 -1.86 -28.48 5.49
CA ILE A 227 -1.20 -29.45 6.38
C ILE A 227 0.33 -29.27 6.34
N GLU A 228 0.91 -29.01 5.16
CA GLU A 228 2.33 -28.71 5.05
C GLU A 228 2.71 -27.40 5.78
N GLN A 229 1.88 -26.36 5.69
CA GLN A 229 2.11 -25.11 6.39
C GLN A 229 2.02 -25.29 7.92
N LEU A 230 1.01 -25.99 8.40
CA LEU A 230 0.86 -26.37 9.80
C LEU A 230 2.09 -27.14 10.30
N PHE A 231 2.58 -28.09 9.50
CA PHE A 231 3.80 -28.82 9.81
C PHE A 231 5.04 -27.92 9.86
N VAL A 232 5.21 -26.99 8.92
CA VAL A 232 6.34 -26.05 8.91
C VAL A 232 6.30 -25.14 10.14
N GLN A 233 5.13 -24.60 10.47
CA GLN A 233 4.90 -23.76 11.65
C GLN A 233 5.17 -24.54 12.93
N TRP A 234 4.59 -25.73 13.09
CA TRP A 234 4.86 -26.61 14.21
C TRP A 234 6.36 -26.93 14.32
N ASN A 235 7.03 -27.26 13.21
CA ASN A 235 8.43 -27.65 13.23
C ASN A 235 9.35 -26.50 13.66
N LYS A 236 9.01 -25.27 13.26
CA LYS A 236 9.73 -24.05 13.65
C LYS A 236 9.70 -23.81 15.17
N PHE A 237 8.58 -24.08 15.84
CA PHE A 237 8.41 -23.76 17.26
C PHE A 237 8.57 -24.97 18.20
N LYS A 238 8.09 -26.14 17.77
CA LYS A 238 7.98 -27.37 18.56
C LYS A 238 8.67 -28.59 17.91
N GLY A 239 9.25 -28.47 16.73
CA GLY A 239 9.97 -29.57 16.07
C GLY A 239 11.48 -29.47 16.25
N SER A 240 12.22 -29.74 15.17
CA SER A 240 13.68 -29.62 15.15
C SER A 240 14.16 -28.19 14.91
N GLY A 241 13.28 -27.29 14.44
CA GLY A 241 13.64 -25.94 14.02
C GLY A 241 14.41 -25.89 12.69
N VAL A 242 14.77 -27.03 12.10
CA VAL A 242 15.50 -27.11 10.83
C VAL A 242 14.52 -26.97 9.67
N LEU A 243 14.80 -26.05 8.74
CA LEU A 243 14.01 -25.89 7.53
C LEU A 243 14.12 -27.14 6.64
N ALA A 244 13.06 -27.42 5.89
CA ALA A 244 13.10 -28.54 4.94
C ALA A 244 14.11 -28.26 3.82
N SER A 245 14.71 -29.32 3.30
CA SER A 245 15.56 -29.28 2.12
C SER A 245 14.75 -28.93 0.86
N GLN A 246 15.45 -28.61 -0.23
CA GLN A 246 14.84 -28.43 -1.57
C GLN A 246 14.05 -29.66 -2.04
N ALA A 247 14.40 -30.85 -1.52
CA ALA A 247 13.70 -32.10 -1.81
C ALA A 247 12.56 -32.40 -0.81
N GLY A 248 12.18 -31.46 0.06
CA GLY A 248 11.04 -31.62 0.98
C GLY A 248 11.33 -32.40 2.26
N PHE A 249 12.59 -32.72 2.57
CA PHE A 249 12.96 -33.47 3.78
C PHE A 249 13.31 -32.55 4.94
N VAL A 250 12.76 -32.84 6.13
CA VAL A 250 13.10 -32.18 7.39
C VAL A 250 13.94 -33.13 8.25
N LYS A 251 15.12 -32.69 8.69
CA LYS A 251 16.02 -33.47 9.55
C LYS A 251 15.65 -33.33 11.03
N GLY A 252 16.00 -34.34 11.82
CA GLY A 252 15.84 -34.31 13.28
C GLY A 252 14.47 -34.81 13.77
N ILE A 253 13.62 -35.27 12.85
CA ILE A 253 12.27 -35.77 13.14
C ILE A 253 11.97 -37.01 12.29
N VAL A 254 11.18 -37.91 12.86
CA VAL A 254 10.74 -39.15 12.24
C VAL A 254 9.27 -39.38 12.60
N LEU A 255 8.50 -39.86 11.62
CA LEU A 255 7.13 -40.33 11.89
C LEU A 255 7.18 -41.71 12.52
N LEU A 256 6.41 -41.91 13.57
CA LEU A 256 6.12 -43.24 14.06
C LEU A 256 5.25 -43.94 13.01
N GLU A 257 5.78 -45.00 12.41
CA GLU A 257 4.94 -45.93 11.66
C GLU A 257 3.90 -46.50 12.62
N ASP A 258 2.69 -46.73 12.10
CA ASP A 258 1.62 -47.39 12.86
C ASP A 258 2.09 -48.81 13.21
N ALA A 259 2.80 -48.95 14.33
CA ALA A 259 2.96 -50.21 15.01
C ALA A 259 1.55 -50.62 15.44
N GLN A 260 0.98 -51.53 14.64
CA GLN A 260 -0.26 -52.29 14.85
C GLN A 260 -0.81 -52.15 16.28
N PHE A 261 -1.75 -51.21 16.46
CA PHE A 261 -2.71 -51.28 17.56
C PHE A 261 -3.88 -52.16 17.13
#